data_AF-A0A948VFT3-F1
#
_entry.id   AF-A0A948VFT3-F1
#
_cell.length_a   1.000
_cell.length_b   1.000
_cell.length_c   1.000
_cell.angle_alpha   90.00
_cell.angle_beta   90.00
_cell.angle_gamma   90.00
#
_symmetry.space_group_name_H-M   'P 1'
#
loop_
_entity.id
_entity.type
_entity.pdbx_description
1 polymer ?
#
loop_
_entity_poly.entity_id
_entity_poly.type
_entity_poly.pdbx_seq_one_letter_code
_entity_poly.pdbx_strand_id
1 'polypeptide(L)'
;MIERVHEHIITELQQNARTDTIFILAAILLNLLALGVNSAVAQGSDKDATAWIVFFTFFCLVIAVNFVVEVGLLKGKQTRIKLINGLLKMYKDQGVEGYYDESLLSNYALRYNLFLFVVVFTGLIALIVPLVLIIGI
;
A
#
# COMPACT_ATOMS: atom_id res chain seq x y z
N MET A 1 -30.04 1.34 -18.22
CA MET A 1 -29.27 2.41 -17.56
C MET A 1 -28.63 1.94 -16.26
N ILE A 2 -29.39 1.30 -15.36
CA ILE A 2 -28.87 0.74 -14.10
C ILE A 2 -27.77 -0.31 -14.33
N GLU A 3 -27.92 -1.18 -15.33
CA GLU A 3 -26.89 -2.15 -15.72
C GLU A 3 -25.57 -1.48 -16.16
N ARG A 4 -25.63 -0.34 -16.87
CA ARG A 4 -24.43 0.44 -17.22
C ARG A 4 -23.76 1.04 -16.00
N VAL A 5 -24.53 1.49 -15.01
CA VAL A 5 -23.98 2.00 -13.74
C VAL A 5 -23.36 0.86 -12.94
N HIS A 6 -23.99 -0.31 -12.90
CA HIS A 6 -23.43 -1.52 -12.29
C HIS A 6 -22.10 -1.90 -12.94
N GLU A 7 -22.06 -2.05 -14.27
CA GLU A 7 -20.83 -2.34 -15.04
C GLU A 7 -19.73 -1.33 -14.74
N HIS A 8 -20.08 -0.04 -14.71
CA HIS A 8 -19.13 1.03 -14.42
C HIS A 8 -18.56 0.93 -13.01
N ILE A 9 -19.40 0.73 -11.99
CA ILE A 9 -18.94 0.56 -10.61
C ILE A 9 -18.05 -0.68 -10.46
N ILE A 10 -18.42 -1.81 -11.07
CA ILE A 10 -17.61 -3.04 -11.04
C ILE A 10 -16.25 -2.80 -11.71
N THR A 11 -16.23 -2.08 -12.84
CA THR A 11 -14.98 -1.74 -13.54
C THR A 11 -14.08 -0.86 -12.68
N GLU A 12 -14.63 0.17 -12.02
CA GLU A 12 -13.87 1.02 -11.10
C GLU A 12 -13.33 0.24 -9.89
N LEU A 13 -14.12 -0.68 -9.33
CA LEU A 13 -13.68 -1.56 -8.24
C LEU A 13 -12.49 -2.45 -8.66
N GLN A 14 -12.54 -3.01 -9.87
CA GLN A 14 -11.43 -3.81 -10.42
C GLN A 14 -10.19 -2.96 -10.68
N GLN A 15 -10.36 -1.77 -11.25
CA GLN A 15 -9.24 -0.86 -11.51
C GLN A 15 -8.59 -0.40 -10.20
N ASN A 16 -9.38 -0.04 -9.20
CA ASN A 16 -8.88 0.33 -7.88
C ASN A 16 -8.06 -0.82 -7.25
N ALA A 17 -8.58 -2.05 -7.26
CA ALA A 17 -7.87 -3.21 -6.73
C ALA A 17 -6.53 -3.49 -7.45
N ARG A 18 -6.48 -3.27 -8.77
CA ARG A 18 -5.25 -3.42 -9.56
C ARG A 18 -4.22 -2.36 -9.17
N THR A 19 -4.61 -1.09 -9.09
CA THR A 19 -3.73 0.01 -8.69
C THR A 19 -3.18 -0.20 -7.28
N ASP A 20 -4.02 -0.61 -6.33
CA ASP A 20 -3.60 -0.89 -4.95
C ASP A 20 -2.57 -2.02 -4.89
N THR A 21 -2.76 -3.08 -5.68
CA THR A 21 -1.82 -4.19 -5.77
C THR A 21 -0.46 -3.73 -6.31
N ILE A 22 -0.45 -2.89 -7.35
CA ILE A 22 0.78 -2.32 -7.92
C ILE A 22 1.51 -1.47 -6.88
N PHE A 23 0.78 -0.62 -6.14
CA PHE A 23 1.37 0.22 -5.09
C PHE A 23 2.00 -0.60 -3.97
N ILE A 24 1.31 -1.62 -3.48
CA ILE A 24 1.82 -2.51 -2.42
C ILE A 24 3.09 -3.22 -2.89
N LEU A 25 3.07 -3.82 -4.08
CA LEU A 25 4.21 -4.57 -4.59
C LEU A 25 5.41 -3.65 -4.87
N ALA A 26 5.18 -2.46 -5.42
CA ALA A 26 6.24 -1.48 -5.67
C ALA A 26 6.88 -1.01 -4.35
N ALA A 27 6.08 -0.72 -3.32
CA ALA A 27 6.60 -0.33 -2.01
C ALA A 27 7.41 -1.46 -1.36
N ILE A 28 6.89 -2.69 -1.33
CA ILE A 28 7.60 -3.83 -0.74
C ILE A 28 8.93 -4.07 -1.46
N LEU A 29 8.93 -4.06 -2.80
CA LEU A 29 10.16 -4.24 -3.56
C LEU A 29 11.18 -3.13 -3.28
N LEU A 30 10.74 -1.87 -3.26
CA LEU A 30 11.61 -0.75 -2.91
C LEU A 30 12.16 -0.89 -1.49
N ASN A 31 11.32 -1.26 -0.52
CA ASN A 31 11.73 -1.41 0.88
C ASN A 31 12.80 -2.50 1.02
N LEU A 32 12.61 -3.64 0.36
CA LEU A 32 13.60 -4.73 0.37
C LEU A 32 14.91 -4.33 -0.33
N LEU A 33 14.83 -3.62 -1.46
CA LEU A 33 16.01 -3.11 -2.17
C LEU A 33 16.77 -2.09 -1.32
N ALA A 34 16.07 -1.12 -0.73
CA ALA A 34 16.66 -0.10 0.11
C ALA A 34 17.26 -0.72 1.38
N LEU A 35 16.59 -1.70 1.99
CA LEU A 35 17.15 -2.47 3.11
C LEU A 35 18.48 -3.10 2.72
N GLY A 36 18.54 -3.79 1.58
CA GLY A 36 19.75 -4.45 1.10
C GLY A 36 20.89 -3.46 0.82
N VAL A 37 20.61 -2.42 0.03
CA VAL A 37 21.61 -1.40 -0.34
C VAL A 37 22.10 -0.66 0.90
N ASN A 38 21.21 -0.15 1.74
CA ASN A 38 21.60 0.63 2.90
C ASN A 38 22.30 -0.22 3.95
N SER A 39 21.92 -1.50 4.13
CA SER A 39 22.64 -2.42 5.04
C SER A 39 24.05 -2.72 4.54
N ALA A 40 24.23 -2.93 3.24
CA ALA A 40 25.55 -3.15 2.65
C ALA A 40 26.45 -1.91 2.79
N VAL A 41 25.89 -0.72 2.54
CA VAL A 41 26.59 0.55 2.75
C VAL A 41 26.94 0.76 4.23
N ALA A 42 26.03 0.43 5.15
CA ALA A 42 26.24 0.57 6.59
C ALA A 42 27.39 -0.31 7.13
N GLN A 43 27.50 -1.55 6.64
CA GLN A 43 28.53 -2.52 7.03
C GLN A 43 29.90 -2.24 6.41
N GLY A 44 29.97 -1.39 5.37
CA GLY A 44 31.23 -1.00 4.75
C GLY A 44 32.19 -0.34 5.75
N SER A 45 33.46 -0.74 5.68
CA SER A 45 34.55 -0.18 6.50
C SER A 45 34.89 1.26 6.11
N ASP A 46 34.79 1.59 4.82
CA ASP A 46 35.06 2.93 4.29
C ASP A 46 33.75 3.70 4.11
N LYS A 47 33.42 4.54 5.10
CA LYS A 47 32.27 5.45 5.05
C LYS A 47 32.67 6.76 4.38
N ASP A 48 32.87 6.72 3.06
CA ASP A 48 33.20 7.90 2.26
C ASP A 48 31.96 8.78 1.96
N ALA A 49 32.18 9.95 1.38
CA ALA A 49 31.09 10.87 1.04
C ALA A 49 30.06 10.23 0.07
N THR A 50 30.53 9.40 -0.85
CA THR A 50 29.70 8.69 -1.84
C THR A 50 28.72 7.74 -1.15
N ALA A 51 29.21 6.91 -0.22
CA ALA A 51 28.41 5.98 0.57
C ALA A 51 27.29 6.70 1.32
N TRP A 52 27.58 7.83 1.97
CA TRP A 52 26.58 8.63 2.67
C TRP A 52 25.52 9.21 1.74
N ILE A 53 25.92 9.72 0.57
CA ILE A 53 24.99 10.25 -0.42
C ILE A 53 24.03 9.15 -0.89
N VAL A 54 24.55 7.95 -1.21
CA VAL A 54 23.72 6.81 -1.62
C VAL A 54 22.74 6.43 -0.51
N PHE A 55 23.22 6.29 0.72
CA PHE A 55 22.39 5.92 1.87
C PHE A 55 21.21 6.90 2.07
N PHE A 56 21.50 8.20 2.14
CA PHE A 56 20.48 9.22 2.33
C PHE A 56 19.51 9.31 1.15
N THR A 57 19.98 9.07 -0.07
CA THR A 57 19.12 9.03 -1.25
C THR A 57 18.08 7.92 -1.15
N PHE A 58 18.50 6.69 -0.81
CA PHE A 58 17.58 5.57 -0.60
C PHE A 58 16.68 5.78 0.63
N PHE A 59 17.21 6.37 1.70
CA PHE A 59 16.45 6.70 2.90
C PHE A 59 15.28 7.66 2.57
N CYS A 60 15.57 8.75 1.86
CA CYS A 60 14.56 9.70 1.40
C CYS A 60 13.56 9.05 0.43
N LEU A 61 14.05 8.19 -0.48
CA LEU A 61 13.20 7.50 -1.45
C LEU A 61 12.20 6.56 -0.76
N VAL A 62 12.63 5.79 0.24
CA VAL A 62 11.75 4.92 1.05
C VAL A 62 10.66 5.76 1.71
N ILE A 63 11.01 6.87 2.37
CA ILE A 63 10.03 7.74 3.03
C ILE A 63 9.02 8.29 2.02
N ALA A 64 9.50 8.87 0.92
CA ALA A 64 8.64 9.49 -0.08
C ALA A 64 7.67 8.49 -0.73
N VAL A 65 8.17 7.31 -1.12
CA VAL A 65 7.35 6.30 -1.80
C VAL A 65 6.37 5.64 -0.83
N ASN A 66 6.78 5.27 0.38
CA ASN A 66 5.84 4.68 1.35
C ASN A 66 4.75 5.68 1.72
N PHE A 67 5.07 6.97 1.88
CA PHE A 67 4.06 8.01 2.11
C PHE A 67 3.04 8.08 0.97
N VAL A 68 3.49 8.10 -0.30
CA VAL A 68 2.59 8.10 -1.46
C VAL A 68 1.71 6.85 -1.49
N VAL A 69 2.30 5.68 -1.20
CA VAL A 69 1.58 4.40 -1.20
C VAL A 69 0.56 4.32 -0.08
N GLU A 70 0.89 4.76 1.14
CA GLU A 70 -0.04 4.82 2.27
C GLU A 70 -1.25 5.72 1.96
N VAL A 71 -0.99 6.94 1.47
CA VAL A 71 -2.06 7.87 1.06
C VAL A 71 -2.89 7.26 -0.07
N GLY A 72 -2.25 6.61 -1.05
CA GLY A 72 -2.90 5.92 -2.16
C GLY A 72 -3.85 4.82 -1.68
N LEU A 73 -3.38 3.94 -0.79
CA LEU A 73 -4.15 2.83 -0.24
C LEU A 73 -5.30 3.32 0.66
N LEU A 74 -5.08 4.37 1.45
CA LEU A 74 -6.15 4.97 2.27
C LEU A 74 -7.25 5.57 1.40
N LYS A 75 -6.88 6.29 0.33
CA LYS A 75 -7.85 6.80 -0.65
C LYS A 75 -8.54 5.66 -1.40
N GLY A 76 -7.81 4.63 -1.81
CA GLY A 76 -8.35 3.45 -2.46
C GLY A 76 -9.42 2.75 -1.60
N LYS A 77 -9.10 2.53 -0.32
CA LYS A 77 -10.06 2.01 0.67
C LYS A 77 -11.34 2.85 0.75
N GLN A 78 -11.21 4.18 0.82
CA GLN A 78 -12.38 5.07 0.89
C GLN A 78 -13.23 5.00 -0.40
N THR A 79 -12.61 5.04 -1.58
CA THR A 79 -13.31 4.93 -2.85
C THR A 79 -14.04 3.60 -2.95
N ARG A 80 -13.38 2.49 -2.60
CA ARG A 80 -13.96 1.16 -2.64
C ARG A 80 -15.20 1.03 -1.74
N ILE A 81 -15.13 1.57 -0.52
CA ILE A 81 -16.27 1.57 0.41
C ILE A 81 -17.45 2.36 -0.20
N LYS A 82 -17.20 3.54 -0.78
CA LYS A 82 -18.25 4.34 -1.41
C LYS A 82 -18.91 3.61 -2.59
N LEU A 83 -18.10 2.97 -3.44
CA LEU A 83 -18.59 2.22 -4.60
C LEU A 83 -19.43 1.00 -4.19
N ILE A 84 -18.97 0.21 -3.21
CA ILE A 84 -19.75 -0.96 -2.75
C ILE A 84 -21.03 -0.50 -2.03
N ASN A 85 -21.00 0.57 -1.24
CA ASN A 85 -22.22 1.13 -0.66
C ASN A 85 -23.22 1.57 -1.74
N GLY A 86 -22.74 2.11 -2.86
CA GLY A 86 -23.55 2.39 -4.05
C GLY A 86 -24.18 1.12 -4.64
N LEU A 87 -23.42 0.03 -4.75
CA LEU A 87 -23.94 -1.26 -5.21
C LEU A 87 -24.99 -1.84 -4.26
N LEU A 88 -24.76 -1.83 -2.96
CA LEU A 88 -25.71 -2.31 -1.96
C LEU A 88 -27.04 -1.56 -2.04
N LYS A 89 -26.96 -0.23 -2.15
CA LYS A 89 -28.15 0.60 -2.34
C LYS A 89 -28.91 0.20 -3.61
N MET A 90 -28.20 0.01 -4.72
CA MET A 90 -28.80 -0.42 -5.98
C MET A 90 -29.43 -1.80 -5.89
N TYR A 91 -28.82 -2.74 -5.16
CA TYR A 91 -29.39 -4.08 -4.94
C TYR A 91 -30.67 -4.02 -4.11
N LYS A 92 -30.69 -3.18 -3.08
CA LYS A 92 -31.88 -2.92 -2.27
C LYS A 92 -33.01 -2.29 -3.09
N ASP A 93 -32.68 -1.31 -3.92
CA ASP A 93 -33.66 -0.64 -4.80
C ASP A 93 -34.26 -1.61 -5.85
N GLN A 94 -33.57 -2.73 -6.14
CA GLN A 94 -34.00 -3.77 -7.09
C GLN A 94 -34.59 -5.02 -6.41
N GLY A 95 -34.66 -5.07 -5.07
CA GLY A 95 -35.19 -6.21 -4.33
C GLY A 95 -34.33 -7.47 -4.39
N VAL A 96 -33.01 -7.31 -4.63
CA VAL A 96 -32.04 -8.42 -4.73
C VAL A 96 -31.02 -8.41 -3.59
N GLU A 97 -31.28 -7.67 -2.51
CA GLU A 97 -30.37 -7.57 -1.36
C GLU A 97 -30.10 -8.93 -0.67
N GLY A 98 -31.05 -9.87 -0.74
CA GLY A 98 -30.89 -11.20 -0.13
C GLY A 98 -29.78 -12.07 -0.75
N TYR A 99 -29.24 -11.67 -1.92
CA TYR A 99 -28.16 -12.37 -2.60
C TYR A 99 -26.77 -11.85 -2.22
N TYR A 100 -26.66 -10.76 -1.48
CA TYR A 100 -25.38 -10.16 -1.12
C TYR A 100 -25.29 -9.78 0.36
N ASP A 101 -24.36 -10.42 1.08
CA ASP A 101 -24.15 -10.16 2.50
C ASP A 101 -23.33 -8.88 2.72
N GLU A 102 -23.92 -7.91 3.42
CA GLU A 102 -23.28 -6.63 3.74
C GLU A 102 -22.02 -6.80 4.61
N SER A 103 -21.90 -7.89 5.36
CA SER A 103 -20.72 -8.17 6.18
C SER A 103 -19.42 -8.30 5.36
N LEU A 104 -19.52 -8.65 4.08
CA LEU A 104 -18.39 -8.69 3.14
C LEU A 104 -17.66 -7.34 3.02
N LEU A 105 -18.35 -6.21 3.29
CA LEU A 105 -17.72 -4.89 3.36
C LEU A 105 -16.65 -4.78 4.44
N SER A 106 -16.91 -5.35 5.63
CA SER A 106 -15.99 -5.30 6.76
C SER A 106 -14.69 -6.06 6.47
N ASN A 107 -14.79 -7.18 5.74
CA ASN A 107 -13.65 -7.97 5.30
C ASN A 107 -12.70 -7.19 4.38
N TYR A 108 -13.24 -6.30 3.53
CA TYR A 108 -12.41 -5.44 2.69
C TYR A 108 -11.63 -4.42 3.51
N ALA A 109 -12.26 -3.78 4.49
CA ALA A 109 -11.58 -2.82 5.35
C ALA A 109 -10.41 -3.46 6.12
N LEU A 110 -10.60 -4.70 6.62
CA LEU A 110 -9.53 -5.47 7.26
C LEU A 110 -8.37 -5.76 6.30
N ARG A 111 -8.66 -6.21 5.08
CA ARG A 111 -7.62 -6.49 4.08
C ARG A 111 -6.74 -5.27 3.79
N TYR A 112 -7.33 -4.08 3.64
CA TYR A 112 -6.55 -2.84 3.45
C TYR A 112 -5.65 -2.55 4.65
N ASN A 113 -6.17 -2.70 5.87
CA ASN A 113 -5.38 -2.46 7.07
C ASN A 113 -4.19 -3.41 7.15
N LEU A 114 -4.38 -4.70 6.82
CA LEU A 114 -3.30 -5.68 6.81
C LEU A 114 -2.21 -5.33 5.78
N PHE A 115 -2.58 -4.90 4.58
CA PHE A 115 -1.58 -4.50 3.58
C PHE A 115 -0.85 -3.22 3.95
N LEU A 116 -1.56 -2.22 4.48
CA LEU A 116 -0.95 -1.00 4.97
C LEU A 116 0.05 -1.32 6.09
N PHE A 117 -0.31 -2.22 7.01
CA PHE A 117 0.58 -2.71 8.05
C PHE A 117 1.86 -3.35 7.47
N VAL A 118 1.74 -4.25 6.47
CA VAL A 118 2.92 -4.85 5.83
C VAL A 118 3.82 -3.79 5.18
N VAL A 119 3.25 -2.83 4.45
CA VAL A 119 4.02 -1.75 3.81
C VAL A 119 4.75 -0.89 4.84
N VAL A 120 4.04 -0.45 5.89
CA VAL A 120 4.64 0.36 6.97
C VAL A 120 5.77 -0.39 7.66
N PHE A 121 5.56 -1.65 8.05
CA PHE A 121 6.58 -2.40 8.79
C PHE A 121 7.79 -2.73 7.92
N THR A 122 7.59 -3.08 6.64
CA THR A 122 8.72 -3.29 5.73
C THR A 122 9.50 -2.00 5.49
N GLY A 123 8.82 -0.85 5.38
CA GLY A 123 9.46 0.46 5.28
C GLY A 123 10.24 0.83 6.53
N LEU A 124 9.66 0.62 7.72
CA LEU A 124 10.34 0.85 9.01
C LEU A 124 11.59 -0.02 9.13
N ILE A 125 11.52 -1.32 8.80
CA ILE A 125 12.67 -2.22 8.84
C ILE A 125 13.75 -1.74 7.86
N ALA A 126 13.37 -1.32 6.66
CA ALA A 126 14.29 -0.79 5.66
C ALA A 126 15.04 0.47 6.09
N LEU A 127 14.49 1.23 7.04
CA LEU A 127 15.13 2.41 7.63
C LEU A 127 15.91 2.07 8.91
N ILE A 128 15.32 1.28 9.82
CA ILE A 128 15.87 1.03 11.15
C ILE A 128 17.07 0.10 11.10
N VAL A 129 17.01 -1.01 10.35
CA VAL A 129 18.10 -2.00 10.35
C VAL A 129 19.42 -1.40 9.87
N PRO A 130 19.48 -0.66 8.75
CA PRO A 130 20.72 -0.01 8.33
C PRO A 130 21.23 1.02 9.34
N LEU A 131 20.34 1.75 10.01
CA LEU A 131 20.73 2.72 11.05
C LEU A 131 21.37 2.01 12.26
N VAL A 132 20.80 0.88 12.71
CA VAL A 132 21.38 0.08 13.80
C VAL A 132 22.78 -0.42 13.40
N LEU A 133 22.94 -0.90 12.17
CA LEU A 133 24.24 -1.35 11.64
C LEU A 133 25.28 -0.21 11.60
N ILE A 134 24.86 1.03 11.34
CA ILE A 134 25.76 2.20 11.39
C ILE A 134 26.21 2.51 12.82
N ILE A 135 25.28 2.44 13.79
CA ILE A 135 25.55 2.82 15.18
C ILE A 135 26.37 1.72 15.91
N GLY A 136 26.33 0.48 15.42
CA GLY A 136 27.15 -0.62 15.94
C GLY A 136 26.65 -1.18 17.28
N ILE A 137 25.34 -1.14 17.51
CA ILE A 137 24.67 -1.84 18.63
C ILE A 137 24.45 -3.30 18.26
#